data_AF-A0A7V5RHP3-F1
#
_entry.id   AF-A0A7V5RHP3-F1
#
_cell.length_a   1.000
_cell.length_b   1.000
_cell.length_c   1.000
_cell.angle_alpha   90.00
_cell.angle_beta   90.00
_cell.angle_gamma   90.00
#
_symmetry.space_group_name_H-M   'P 1'
#
loop_
_entity.id
_entity.type
_entity.pdbx_description
1 polymer ?
#
loop_
_entity_poly.entity_id
_entity_poly.type
_entity_poly.pdbx_seq_one_letter_code
_entity_poly.pdbx_strand_id
1 'polypeptide(L)'
;MIKNRLWMIFLAGVLGWVILPPAELNAGSGAETTRPKLSPRNGDLERVAKRLYRKAIKEFENQEYWKATRDLIIILDFYSTYSEIDGVVFYLGESLYEMDMFKSSTKMYKYLLKQYPSSKYLPKALFGLQRIYYNTNELDESLKYFRGISTRFRDSEVLDGAYYYGGMAYYHKDDFTNAIRAIGKVRSRSEFYDYSLYTVGLAFLKKKNIENAVKAMRKLISLPVIRSERLDLQRAAHLTLGYLYYELGYYRESIKHFASIPPDDEIYAEALLARSWSAIKLNDFQQAIISLNRLIKKSDDDKFGEEAHFLLGQCYLELGFYDFAIQQFDFIIDRYPATNNIERRIARVEEGMEQNKQMAENLRVQLLLLETKLLDMIPFPSKDVPKYIKHEHERVNRTRENLIKKILEERKLFDEFRWSVEKIREEIFIKRSRKHWRAYAEYGKARAYFLKTMPTR
;
A
#
# COMPACT_ATOMS: atom_id res chain seq x y z
N MET A 1 -5.04 -0.39 -48.03
CA MET A 1 -5.79 0.88 -47.94
C MET A 1 -7.08 0.53 -47.22
N ILE A 2 -7.27 0.76 -45.93
CA ILE A 2 -7.50 2.04 -45.27
C ILE A 2 -7.01 1.88 -43.82
N LYS A 3 -5.82 2.44 -43.54
CA LYS A 3 -5.28 2.73 -42.20
C LYS A 3 -5.47 4.24 -41.98
N ASN A 4 -5.61 4.67 -40.73
CA ASN A 4 -5.33 6.05 -40.24
C ASN A 4 -6.37 7.19 -40.34
N ARG A 5 -7.67 7.03 -40.06
CA ARG A 5 -8.51 8.23 -39.79
C ARG A 5 -9.49 8.23 -38.61
N LEU A 6 -9.66 7.14 -37.86
CA LEU A 6 -10.51 7.14 -36.65
C LEU A 6 -9.74 7.26 -35.32
N TRP A 7 -8.40 7.30 -35.36
CA TRP A 7 -7.55 7.37 -34.17
C TRP A 7 -7.16 8.79 -33.72
N MET A 8 -7.42 9.84 -34.52
CA MET A 8 -7.06 11.23 -34.17
C MET A 8 -8.21 12.07 -33.57
N ILE A 9 -9.47 11.68 -33.76
CA ILE A 9 -10.62 12.47 -33.27
C ILE A 9 -10.95 12.12 -31.81
N PHE A 10 -10.59 10.93 -31.33
CA PHE A 10 -10.86 10.51 -29.94
C PHE A 10 -9.80 10.94 -28.92
N LEU A 11 -8.59 11.31 -29.36
CA LEU A 11 -7.49 11.74 -28.49
C LEU A 11 -7.28 13.26 -28.44
N ALA A 12 -7.81 14.03 -29.40
CA ALA A 12 -7.68 15.49 -29.43
C ALA A 12 -8.81 16.23 -28.70
N GLY A 13 -9.98 15.61 -28.51
CA GLY A 13 -11.16 16.29 -27.95
C GLY A 13 -11.23 16.36 -26.41
N VAL A 14 -10.43 15.57 -25.68
CA VAL A 14 -10.58 15.43 -24.21
C VAL A 14 -9.33 15.87 -23.43
N LEU A 15 -8.20 16.09 -24.10
CA LEU A 15 -7.00 16.67 -23.48
C LEU A 15 -6.68 18.10 -23.97
N GLY A 16 -7.38 18.61 -25.01
CA GLY A 16 -7.14 19.94 -25.57
C GLY A 16 -7.79 21.12 -24.82
N TRP A 17 -8.74 20.85 -23.91
CA TRP A 17 -9.42 21.92 -23.14
C TRP A 17 -8.82 22.18 -21.76
N VAL A 18 -7.83 21.38 -21.34
CA VAL A 18 -7.18 21.53 -20.02
C VAL A 18 -6.03 22.57 -20.05
N ILE A 19 -5.71 23.14 -21.22
CA ILE A 19 -4.61 24.09 -21.36
C ILE A 19 -5.00 25.23 -22.31
N LEU A 20 -5.56 26.32 -21.78
CA LEU A 20 -5.45 27.68 -22.33
C LEU A 20 -5.65 28.70 -21.19
N PRO A 21 -4.82 29.75 -21.10
CA PRO A 21 -4.98 30.82 -20.10
C PRO A 21 -6.20 31.71 -20.44
N PRO A 22 -6.75 32.46 -19.48
CA PRO A 22 -7.88 33.33 -19.76
C PRO A 22 -7.43 34.61 -20.48
N ALA A 23 -8.29 35.04 -21.42
CA ALA A 23 -8.37 36.34 -22.10
C ALA A 23 -7.69 36.48 -23.48
N GLU A 24 -8.54 36.59 -24.51
CA GLU A 24 -8.63 37.79 -25.35
C GLU A 24 -10.02 37.81 -26.00
N LEU A 25 -10.94 38.58 -25.41
CA LEU A 25 -12.22 38.94 -26.01
C LEU A 25 -11.96 40.14 -26.93
N ASN A 26 -11.90 39.89 -28.24
CA ASN A 26 -12.06 40.95 -29.25
C ASN A 26 -13.31 40.70 -30.09
N ALA A 27 -14.00 41.82 -30.35
CA ALA A 27 -15.36 41.93 -30.83
C ALA A 27 -15.58 41.39 -32.26
N GLY A 28 -16.81 40.93 -32.54
CA GLY A 28 -17.21 40.54 -33.90
C GLY A 28 -18.61 39.93 -34.02
N SER A 29 -19.64 40.78 -33.87
CA SER A 29 -20.97 40.74 -34.52
C SER A 29 -21.78 39.44 -34.65
N GLY A 30 -22.97 39.46 -34.02
CA GLY A 30 -24.24 39.26 -34.74
C GLY A 30 -24.98 37.93 -34.59
N ALA A 31 -25.79 37.79 -33.52
CA ALA A 31 -27.11 37.16 -33.55
C ALA A 31 -27.79 37.28 -32.18
N GLU A 32 -28.75 38.20 -32.06
CA GLU A 32 -29.65 38.29 -30.91
C GLU A 32 -30.54 37.05 -30.84
N THR A 33 -30.28 36.20 -29.85
CA THR A 33 -31.31 35.34 -29.25
C THR A 33 -31.35 35.66 -27.76
N THR A 34 -32.46 36.22 -27.32
CA THR A 34 -32.75 36.65 -25.96
C THR A 34 -32.81 35.44 -25.01
N ARG A 35 -31.65 34.97 -24.55
CA ARG A 35 -31.54 34.17 -23.32
C ARG A 35 -31.70 35.11 -22.12
N PRO A 36 -32.51 34.78 -21.10
CA PRO A 36 -32.57 35.59 -19.90
C PRO A 36 -31.18 35.63 -19.24
N LYS A 37 -30.60 36.84 -19.19
CA LYS A 37 -29.38 37.15 -18.44
C LYS A 37 -29.66 37.00 -16.94
N LEU A 38 -29.38 35.82 -16.41
CA LEU A 38 -28.92 35.65 -15.03
C LEU A 38 -27.56 34.96 -15.11
N SER A 39 -26.55 35.72 -15.54
CA SER A 39 -25.18 35.40 -15.16
C SER A 39 -25.13 35.44 -13.64
N PRO A 40 -24.91 34.32 -12.93
CA PRO A 40 -24.82 34.36 -11.47
C PRO A 40 -23.75 35.37 -11.09
N ARG A 41 -24.04 36.27 -10.15
CA ARG A 41 -23.01 37.20 -9.64
C ARG A 41 -21.82 36.34 -9.18
N ASN A 42 -20.59 36.75 -9.43
CA ASN A 42 -19.40 35.98 -9.03
C ASN A 42 -19.43 35.55 -7.55
N GLY A 43 -20.07 36.33 -6.67
CA GLY A 43 -20.29 35.97 -5.26
C GLY A 43 -21.32 34.84 -4.98
N ASP A 44 -22.19 34.51 -5.94
CA ASP A 44 -23.10 33.36 -5.85
C ASP A 44 -22.37 32.06 -6.23
N LEU A 45 -21.51 32.11 -7.25
CA LEU A 45 -20.65 31.00 -7.65
C LEU A 45 -19.64 30.64 -6.54
N GLU A 46 -19.02 31.66 -5.93
CA GLU A 46 -18.10 31.50 -4.80
C GLU A 46 -18.76 30.77 -3.62
N ARG A 47 -20.00 31.14 -3.27
CA ARG A 47 -20.75 30.51 -2.16
C ARG A 47 -21.09 29.05 -2.46
N VAL A 48 -21.43 28.73 -3.70
CA VAL A 48 -21.72 27.35 -4.12
C VAL A 48 -20.45 26.51 -4.09
N ALA A 49 -19.36 27.00 -4.69
CA ALA A 49 -18.05 26.34 -4.69
C ALA A 49 -17.56 26.07 -3.26
N LYS A 50 -17.66 27.05 -2.36
CA LYS A 50 -17.29 26.89 -0.95
C LYS A 50 -18.06 25.79 -0.23
N ARG A 51 -19.36 25.68 -0.48
CA ARG A 51 -20.20 24.63 0.11
C ARG A 51 -19.85 23.25 -0.44
N LEU A 52 -19.62 23.14 -1.75
CA LEU A 52 -19.16 21.91 -2.39
C LEU A 52 -17.79 21.50 -1.87
N TYR A 53 -16.87 22.44 -1.71
CA TYR A 53 -15.52 22.18 -1.20
C TYR A 53 -15.55 21.65 0.23
N ARG A 54 -16.35 22.26 1.11
CA ARG A 54 -16.57 21.74 2.48
C ARG A 54 -17.15 20.34 2.50
N LYS A 55 -18.09 20.05 1.58
CA LYS A 55 -18.66 18.71 1.43
C LYS A 55 -17.59 17.70 1.01
N ALA A 56 -16.78 18.03 0.01
CA ALA A 56 -15.71 17.16 -0.47
C ALA A 56 -14.64 16.89 0.60
N ILE A 57 -14.28 17.90 1.41
CA ILE A 57 -13.36 17.69 2.55
C ILE A 57 -13.96 16.71 3.57
N LYS A 58 -15.25 16.83 3.89
CA LYS A 58 -15.91 15.90 4.81
C LYS A 58 -15.95 14.47 4.23
N GLU A 59 -16.21 14.34 2.93
CA GLU A 59 -16.13 13.05 2.24
C GLU A 59 -14.71 12.46 2.28
N PHE A 60 -13.68 13.29 2.13
CA PHE A 60 -12.28 12.89 2.29
C PHE A 60 -11.95 12.41 3.71
N GLU A 61 -12.37 13.16 4.73
CA GLU A 61 -12.19 12.79 6.15
C GLU A 61 -12.89 11.47 6.50
N ASN A 62 -14.05 11.20 5.87
CA ASN A 62 -14.77 9.94 5.98
C ASN A 62 -14.17 8.80 5.15
N GLN A 63 -12.99 9.00 4.53
CA GLN A 63 -12.31 8.05 3.63
C GLN A 63 -13.12 7.69 2.37
N GLU A 64 -14.12 8.52 2.01
CA GLU A 64 -14.91 8.38 0.78
C GLU A 64 -14.20 9.07 -0.40
N TYR A 65 -12.92 8.73 -0.62
CA TYR A 65 -12.02 9.42 -1.54
C TYR A 65 -12.56 9.55 -2.96
N TRP A 66 -13.33 8.57 -3.42
CA TRP A 66 -13.96 8.61 -4.74
C TRP A 66 -14.99 9.73 -4.88
N LYS A 67 -15.89 9.88 -3.90
CA LYS A 67 -16.91 10.95 -3.92
C LYS A 67 -16.26 12.32 -3.78
N ALA A 68 -15.28 12.42 -2.88
CA ALA A 68 -14.48 13.63 -2.71
C ALA A 68 -13.79 14.02 -4.03
N THR A 69 -13.16 13.07 -4.71
CA THR A 69 -12.48 13.30 -6.00
C THR A 69 -13.44 13.82 -7.05
N ARG A 70 -14.63 13.20 -7.18
CA ARG A 70 -15.68 13.66 -8.10
C ARG A 70 -16.09 15.10 -7.80
N ASP A 71 -16.45 15.39 -6.56
CA ASP A 71 -16.92 16.72 -6.16
C ASP A 71 -15.82 17.79 -6.34
N LEU A 72 -14.55 17.43 -6.14
CA LEU A 72 -13.40 18.31 -6.38
C LEU A 72 -13.14 18.57 -7.88
N ILE A 73 -13.34 17.57 -8.75
CA ILE A 73 -13.26 17.75 -10.21
C ILE A 73 -14.33 18.73 -10.68
N ILE A 74 -15.56 18.62 -10.17
CA ILE A 74 -16.65 19.55 -10.48
C ILE A 74 -16.26 21.00 -10.11
N ILE A 75 -15.63 21.20 -8.95
CA ILE A 75 -15.18 22.54 -8.55
C ILE A 75 -14.09 23.07 -9.49
N LEU A 76 -13.14 22.22 -9.88
CA LEU A 76 -12.05 22.60 -10.77
C LEU A 76 -12.53 22.98 -12.18
N ASP A 77 -13.51 22.26 -12.72
CA ASP A 77 -14.01 22.46 -14.08
C ASP A 77 -14.98 23.65 -14.20
N PHE A 78 -15.87 23.83 -13.21
CA PHE A 78 -16.96 24.83 -13.30
C PHE A 78 -16.76 26.08 -12.44
N TYR A 79 -15.88 26.02 -11.43
CA TYR A 79 -15.65 27.09 -10.48
C TYR A 79 -14.15 27.43 -10.39
N SER A 80 -13.48 27.51 -11.55
CA SER A 80 -12.03 27.78 -11.66
C SER A 80 -11.60 29.13 -11.07
N THR A 81 -12.53 30.05 -10.86
CA THR A 81 -12.30 31.36 -10.19
C THR A 81 -12.48 31.31 -8.66
N TYR A 82 -12.75 30.14 -8.09
CA TYR A 82 -12.94 29.95 -6.65
C TYR A 82 -11.69 30.37 -5.85
N SER A 83 -11.88 31.11 -4.76
CA SER A 83 -10.76 31.70 -4.01
C SER A 83 -9.81 30.68 -3.36
N GLU A 84 -10.30 29.49 -3.00
CA GLU A 84 -9.50 28.40 -2.40
C GLU A 84 -9.22 27.26 -3.40
N ILE A 85 -9.08 27.58 -4.69
CA ILE A 85 -8.84 26.60 -5.75
C ILE A 85 -7.52 25.84 -5.56
N ASP A 86 -6.52 26.44 -4.92
CA ASP A 86 -5.27 25.79 -4.55
C ASP A 86 -5.49 24.63 -3.57
N GLY A 87 -6.41 24.80 -2.62
CA GLY A 87 -6.88 23.75 -1.73
C GLY A 87 -7.67 22.66 -2.44
N VAL A 88 -8.49 23.01 -3.43
CA VAL A 88 -9.23 22.03 -4.26
C VAL A 88 -8.24 21.13 -5.00
N VAL A 89 -7.24 21.72 -5.65
CA VAL A 89 -6.17 20.99 -6.35
C VAL A 89 -5.39 20.09 -5.40
N PHE A 90 -5.07 20.57 -4.19
CA PHE A 90 -4.36 19.79 -3.19
C PHE A 90 -5.16 18.54 -2.75
N TYR A 91 -6.40 18.71 -2.29
CA TYR A 91 -7.22 17.58 -1.83
C TYR A 91 -7.58 16.63 -2.98
N LEU A 92 -7.64 17.12 -4.22
CA LEU A 92 -7.81 16.26 -5.39
C LEU A 92 -6.57 15.38 -5.59
N GLY A 93 -5.38 15.95 -5.43
CA GLY A 93 -4.12 15.20 -5.40
C GLY A 93 -4.08 14.15 -4.28
N GLU A 94 -4.46 14.51 -3.05
CA GLU A 94 -4.49 13.58 -1.90
C GLU A 94 -5.52 12.47 -2.09
N SER A 95 -6.74 12.79 -2.54
CA SER A 95 -7.77 11.77 -2.80
C SER A 95 -7.32 10.76 -3.86
N LEU A 96 -6.67 11.24 -4.93
CA LEU A 96 -6.08 10.37 -5.96
C LEU A 96 -4.92 9.54 -5.43
N TYR A 97 -4.13 10.07 -4.50
CA TYR A 97 -3.03 9.34 -3.84
C TYR A 97 -3.58 8.18 -3.01
N GLU A 98 -4.58 8.42 -2.17
CA GLU A 98 -5.20 7.39 -1.31
C GLU A 98 -5.93 6.30 -2.13
N MET A 99 -6.29 6.59 -3.39
CA MET A 99 -6.82 5.61 -4.34
C MET A 99 -5.75 4.87 -5.16
N ASP A 100 -4.46 5.03 -4.80
CA ASP A 100 -3.28 4.50 -5.51
C ASP A 100 -3.14 5.01 -6.96
N MET A 101 -3.83 6.09 -7.33
CA MET A 101 -3.77 6.70 -8.67
C MET A 101 -2.58 7.66 -8.77
N PHE A 102 -1.38 7.13 -8.55
CA PHE A 102 -0.13 7.89 -8.39
C PHE A 102 0.19 8.81 -9.58
N LYS A 103 -0.08 8.38 -10.83
CA LYS A 103 0.18 9.22 -12.01
C LYS A 103 -0.70 10.45 -12.03
N SER A 104 -1.98 10.27 -11.72
CA SER A 104 -2.96 11.37 -11.69
C SER A 104 -2.69 12.31 -10.51
N SER A 105 -2.40 11.76 -9.33
CA SER A 105 -2.02 12.53 -8.13
C SER A 105 -0.77 13.39 -8.38
N THR A 106 0.27 12.81 -9.01
CA THR A 106 1.50 13.52 -9.40
C THR A 106 1.21 14.74 -10.27
N LYS A 107 0.29 14.61 -11.24
CA LYS A 107 -0.10 15.72 -12.12
C LYS A 107 -0.74 16.85 -11.31
N MET A 108 -1.64 16.53 -10.38
CA MET A 108 -2.31 17.53 -9.54
C MET A 108 -1.33 18.26 -8.62
N TYR A 109 -0.43 17.54 -7.95
CA TYR A 109 0.60 18.20 -7.13
C TYR A 109 1.53 19.08 -7.97
N LYS A 110 2.02 18.59 -9.11
CA LYS A 110 2.85 19.41 -10.02
C LYS A 110 2.11 20.63 -10.55
N TYR A 111 0.82 20.50 -10.82
CA TYR A 111 -0.04 21.64 -11.20
C TYR A 111 -0.11 22.67 -10.07
N LEU A 112 -0.26 22.24 -8.81
CA LEU A 112 -0.23 23.13 -7.64
C LEU A 112 1.10 23.87 -7.53
N LEU A 113 2.23 23.17 -7.64
CA LEU A 113 3.56 23.78 -7.58
C LEU A 113 3.76 24.87 -8.64
N LYS A 114 3.19 24.68 -9.84
CA LYS A 114 3.37 25.59 -10.99
C LYS A 114 2.44 26.79 -10.95
N GLN A 115 1.16 26.57 -10.63
CA GLN A 115 0.13 27.62 -10.70
C GLN A 115 -0.05 28.39 -9.39
N TYR A 116 0.25 27.76 -8.24
CA TYR A 116 0.02 28.33 -6.91
C TYR A 116 1.29 28.27 -6.05
N PRO A 117 2.41 28.91 -6.46
CA PRO A 117 3.69 28.85 -5.75
C PRO A 117 3.67 29.51 -4.36
N SER A 118 2.65 30.31 -4.04
CA SER A 118 2.48 30.94 -2.72
C SER A 118 1.42 30.23 -1.85
N SER A 119 0.91 29.07 -2.31
CA SER A 119 -0.14 28.34 -1.59
C SER A 119 0.34 27.83 -0.22
N LYS A 120 -0.54 27.89 0.78
CA LYS A 120 -0.32 27.26 2.09
C LYS A 120 -0.17 25.73 1.99
N TYR A 121 -0.68 25.11 0.92
CA TYR A 121 -0.59 23.67 0.68
C TYR A 121 0.71 23.26 0.00
N LEU A 122 1.56 24.21 -0.39
CA LEU A 122 2.81 23.92 -1.10
C LEU A 122 3.72 22.91 -0.37
N PRO A 123 3.96 23.01 0.96
CA PRO A 123 4.76 22.02 1.68
C PRO A 123 4.11 20.63 1.67
N LYS A 124 2.78 20.56 1.73
CA LYS A 124 2.02 19.30 1.69
C LYS A 124 2.06 18.66 0.31
N ALA A 125 1.90 19.44 -0.75
CA ALA A 125 1.99 18.94 -2.12
C ALA A 125 3.41 18.42 -2.46
N LEU A 126 4.46 19.11 -1.99
CA LEU A 126 5.84 18.62 -2.11
C LEU A 126 6.04 17.30 -1.34
N PHE A 127 5.46 17.20 -0.15
CA PHE A 127 5.50 15.97 0.64
C PHE A 127 4.71 14.83 -0.03
N GLY A 128 3.55 15.12 -0.61
CA GLY A 128 2.78 14.17 -1.42
C GLY A 128 3.59 13.66 -2.61
N LEU A 129 4.29 14.53 -3.34
CA LEU A 129 5.22 14.11 -4.40
C LEU A 129 6.35 13.23 -3.87
N GLN A 130 6.96 13.61 -2.74
CA GLN A 130 8.00 12.79 -2.11
C GLN A 130 7.50 11.37 -1.79
N ARG A 131 6.29 11.25 -1.22
CA ARG A 131 5.63 9.97 -0.90
C ARG A 131 5.37 9.14 -2.15
N ILE A 132 4.83 9.76 -3.21
CA ILE A 132 4.60 9.11 -4.50
C ILE A 132 5.90 8.55 -5.06
N TYR A 133 6.93 9.38 -5.21
CA TYR A 133 8.20 8.96 -5.78
C TYR A 133 8.89 7.88 -4.93
N TYR A 134 8.69 7.91 -3.62
CA TYR A 134 9.11 6.83 -2.75
C TYR A 134 8.35 5.52 -3.03
N ASN A 135 7.02 5.58 -3.12
CA ASN A 135 6.18 4.40 -3.39
C ASN A 135 6.38 3.82 -4.79
N THR A 136 6.73 4.64 -5.79
CA THR A 136 7.07 4.18 -7.14
C THR A 136 8.52 3.71 -7.28
N ASN A 137 9.27 3.64 -6.17
CA ASN A 137 10.68 3.25 -6.10
C ASN A 137 11.63 4.17 -6.87
N GLU A 138 11.22 5.41 -7.13
CA GLU A 138 12.02 6.48 -7.74
C GLU A 138 12.74 7.29 -6.65
N LEU A 139 13.66 6.63 -5.95
CA LEU A 139 14.26 7.12 -4.71
C LEU A 139 15.02 8.45 -4.86
N ASP A 140 15.67 8.69 -6.01
CA ASP A 140 16.41 9.93 -6.26
C ASP A 140 15.51 11.16 -6.39
N GLU A 141 14.38 11.04 -7.08
CA GLU A 141 13.40 12.12 -7.16
C GLU A 141 12.75 12.35 -5.79
N SER A 142 12.43 11.30 -5.04
CA SER A 142 11.95 11.43 -3.66
C SER A 142 12.92 12.25 -2.78
N LEU A 143 14.23 11.94 -2.85
CA LEU A 143 15.27 12.67 -2.12
C LEU A 143 15.43 14.13 -2.57
N LYS A 144 15.14 14.44 -3.83
CA LYS A 144 15.14 15.82 -4.33
C LYS A 144 14.01 16.65 -3.70
N TYR A 145 12.79 16.11 -3.62
CA TYR A 145 11.69 16.78 -2.91
C TYR A 145 11.98 16.90 -1.42
N PHE A 146 12.55 15.86 -0.79
CA PHE A 146 12.99 15.91 0.60
C PHE A 146 13.97 17.07 0.88
N ARG A 147 14.99 17.25 0.03
CA ARG A 147 15.94 18.38 0.15
C ARG A 147 15.24 19.73 -0.01
N GLY A 148 14.28 19.83 -0.92
CA GLY A 148 13.46 21.03 -1.10
C GLY A 148 12.65 21.37 0.17
N ILE A 149 12.03 20.36 0.79
CA ILE A 149 11.22 20.55 2.00
C ILE A 149 12.09 20.93 3.19
N SER A 150 13.15 20.16 3.44
CA SER A 150 14.02 20.34 4.61
C SER A 150 14.83 21.64 4.61
N THR A 151 15.04 22.26 3.43
CA THR A 151 15.74 23.55 3.31
C THR A 151 14.78 24.75 3.41
N ARG A 152 13.61 24.68 2.75
CA ARG A 152 12.69 25.82 2.61
C ARG A 152 11.61 25.88 3.70
N PHE A 153 11.22 24.76 4.29
CA PHE A 153 10.05 24.65 5.18
C PHE A 153 10.43 24.05 6.55
N ARG A 154 11.36 24.70 7.26
CA ARG A 154 11.96 24.20 8.50
C ARG A 154 11.00 24.11 9.70
N ASP A 155 9.88 24.82 9.66
CA ASP A 155 8.86 24.82 10.72
C ASP A 155 7.53 24.19 10.28
N SER A 156 7.49 23.59 9.08
CA SER A 156 6.26 22.97 8.56
C SER A 156 5.90 21.68 9.30
N GLU A 157 4.59 21.43 9.44
CA GLU A 157 4.05 20.19 10.02
C GLU A 157 4.45 18.93 9.24
N VAL A 158 4.73 19.07 7.94
CA VAL A 158 5.14 17.94 7.08
C VAL A 158 6.60 17.53 7.26
N LEU A 159 7.39 18.30 8.02
CA LEU A 159 8.83 18.11 8.08
C LEU A 159 9.22 16.78 8.73
N ASP A 160 8.50 16.36 9.78
CA ASP A 160 8.75 15.07 10.44
C ASP A 160 8.48 13.90 9.47
N GLY A 161 7.38 13.97 8.71
CA GLY A 161 7.10 13.01 7.63
C GLY A 161 8.16 13.04 6.54
N ALA A 162 8.57 14.23 6.09
CA ALA A 162 9.60 14.39 5.07
C ALA A 162 10.94 13.78 5.51
N TYR A 163 11.34 13.95 6.77
CA TYR A 163 12.51 13.30 7.36
C TYR A 163 12.38 11.78 7.41
N TYR A 164 11.22 11.26 7.77
CA TYR A 164 10.96 9.82 7.76
C TYR A 164 11.09 9.24 6.34
N TYR A 165 10.35 9.75 5.37
CA TYR A 165 10.39 9.24 3.99
C TYR A 165 11.75 9.48 3.31
N GLY A 166 12.42 10.60 3.59
CA GLY A 166 13.78 10.87 3.10
C GLY A 166 14.78 9.88 3.70
N GLY A 167 14.62 9.58 4.98
CA GLY A 167 15.37 8.56 5.68
C GLY A 167 15.16 7.15 5.13
N MET A 168 13.90 6.77 4.88
CA MET A 168 13.55 5.51 4.22
C MET A 168 14.13 5.43 2.81
N ALA A 169 14.06 6.52 2.02
CA ALA A 169 14.66 6.57 0.70
C ALA A 169 16.19 6.34 0.75
N TYR A 170 16.88 6.97 1.70
CA TYR A 170 18.30 6.68 1.94
C TYR A 170 18.55 5.23 2.36
N TYR A 171 17.69 4.68 3.22
CA TYR A 171 17.79 3.28 3.67
C TYR A 171 17.67 2.29 2.51
N HIS A 172 16.72 2.51 1.60
CA HIS A 172 16.55 1.67 0.40
C HIS A 172 17.67 1.84 -0.64
N LYS A 173 18.43 2.94 -0.57
CA LYS A 173 19.66 3.15 -1.36
C LYS A 173 20.92 2.60 -0.66
N ASP A 174 20.77 1.85 0.43
CA ASP A 174 21.86 1.38 1.30
C ASP A 174 22.72 2.50 1.93
N ASP A 175 22.28 3.76 1.87
CA ASP A 175 22.93 4.89 2.53
C ASP A 175 22.42 5.02 3.96
N PHE A 176 22.79 4.04 4.78
CA PHE A 176 22.34 3.95 6.16
C PHE A 176 22.80 5.14 7.02
N THR A 177 23.92 5.78 6.66
CA THR A 177 24.44 6.93 7.42
C THR A 177 23.53 8.14 7.27
N ASN A 178 23.14 8.47 6.04
CA ASN A 178 22.20 9.57 5.82
C ASN A 178 20.78 9.19 6.26
N ALA A 179 20.38 7.91 6.16
CA ALA A 179 19.13 7.41 6.71
C ALA A 179 19.02 7.70 8.22
N ILE A 180 20.00 7.26 9.01
CA ILE A 180 20.02 7.48 10.47
C ILE A 180 20.00 8.97 10.79
N ARG A 181 20.74 9.80 10.05
CA ARG A 181 20.78 11.26 10.27
C ARG A 181 19.44 11.92 9.97
N ALA A 182 18.77 11.54 8.89
CA ALA A 182 17.48 12.10 8.50
C ALA A 182 16.39 11.67 9.49
N ILE A 183 16.30 10.37 9.78
CA ILE A 183 15.28 9.82 10.68
C ILE A 183 15.48 10.31 12.11
N GLY A 184 16.72 10.49 12.56
CA GLY A 184 17.03 11.02 13.89
C GLY A 184 16.52 12.45 14.13
N LYS A 185 16.09 13.18 13.09
CA LYS A 185 15.47 14.51 13.21
C LYS A 185 13.95 14.47 13.41
N VAL A 186 13.33 13.30 13.29
CA VAL A 186 11.89 13.12 13.53
C VAL A 186 11.59 13.34 15.01
N ARG A 187 10.68 14.28 15.30
CA ARG A 187 10.32 14.65 16.68
C ARG A 187 9.52 13.54 17.37
N SER A 188 9.68 13.40 18.69
CA SER A 188 8.98 12.37 19.50
C SER A 188 7.45 12.46 19.50
N ARG A 189 6.91 13.64 19.23
CA ARG A 189 5.46 13.88 19.13
C ARG A 189 4.86 13.50 17.76
N SER A 190 5.71 13.19 16.78
CA SER A 190 5.27 12.86 15.43
C SER A 190 4.67 11.47 15.36
N GLU A 191 3.67 11.27 14.50
CA GLU A 191 3.14 9.95 14.18
C GLU A 191 4.20 9.01 13.56
N PHE A 192 5.22 9.59 12.92
CA PHE A 192 6.30 8.84 12.30
C PHE A 192 7.37 8.41 13.30
N TYR A 193 7.30 8.82 14.57
CA TYR A 193 8.39 8.62 15.53
C TYR A 193 8.65 7.14 15.83
N ASP A 194 7.59 6.35 16.00
CA ASP A 194 7.72 4.93 16.35
C ASP A 194 8.32 4.13 15.19
N TYR A 195 7.80 4.37 13.97
CA TYR A 195 8.36 3.84 12.72
C TYR A 195 9.82 4.27 12.53
N SER A 196 10.12 5.53 12.84
CA SER A 196 11.47 6.09 12.76
C SER A 196 12.46 5.36 13.67
N LEU A 197 12.08 5.08 14.92
CA LEU A 197 12.92 4.31 15.84
C LEU A 197 13.18 2.89 15.33
N TYR A 198 12.15 2.23 14.82
CA TYR A 198 12.27 0.90 14.24
C TYR A 198 13.22 0.89 13.04
N THR A 199 13.01 1.78 12.06
CA THR A 199 13.88 1.90 10.88
C THR A 199 15.32 2.25 11.24
N VAL A 200 15.54 3.14 12.23
CA VAL A 200 16.90 3.44 12.72
C VAL A 200 17.57 2.20 13.30
N GLY A 201 16.83 1.39 14.07
CA GLY A 201 17.31 0.11 14.56
C GLY A 201 17.75 -0.82 13.42
N LEU A 202 16.91 -0.96 12.38
CA LEU A 202 17.24 -1.76 11.18
C LEU A 202 18.46 -1.20 10.42
N ALA A 203 18.55 0.13 10.28
CA ALA A 203 19.68 0.80 9.63
C ALA A 203 21.00 0.54 10.37
N PHE A 204 20.97 0.56 11.71
CA PHE A 204 22.13 0.21 12.53
C PHE A 204 22.53 -1.25 12.37
N LEU A 205 21.56 -2.18 12.26
CA LEU A 205 21.84 -3.60 11.98
C LEU A 205 22.53 -3.78 10.63
N LYS A 206 22.05 -3.11 9.58
CA LYS A 206 22.69 -3.16 8.25
C LYS A 206 24.11 -2.59 8.27
N LYS A 207 24.37 -1.57 9.10
CA LYS A 207 25.73 -1.06 9.38
C LYS A 207 26.56 -1.95 10.31
N LYS A 208 26.03 -3.08 10.77
CA LYS A 208 26.64 -3.97 11.78
C LYS A 208 26.90 -3.31 13.14
N ASN A 209 26.25 -2.18 13.43
CA ASN A 209 26.32 -1.53 14.73
C ASN A 209 25.22 -2.09 15.64
N ILE A 210 25.51 -3.24 16.25
CA ILE A 210 24.57 -3.99 17.08
C ILE A 210 24.17 -3.19 18.33
N GLU A 211 25.12 -2.51 18.97
CA GLU A 211 24.87 -1.77 20.22
C GLU A 211 23.79 -0.70 20.04
N ASN A 212 23.92 0.13 19.00
CA ASN A 212 22.95 1.19 18.74
C ASN A 212 21.62 0.63 18.20
N ALA A 213 21.64 -0.47 17.46
CA ALA A 213 20.42 -1.15 17.04
C ALA A 213 19.60 -1.64 18.24
N VAL A 214 20.25 -2.32 19.20
CA VAL A 214 19.59 -2.80 20.42
C VAL A 214 19.04 -1.63 21.24
N LYS A 215 19.81 -0.53 21.38
CA LYS A 215 19.35 0.68 22.08
C LYS A 215 18.08 1.27 21.43
N ALA A 216 18.05 1.37 20.10
CA ALA A 216 16.89 1.89 19.38
C ALA A 216 15.65 1.00 19.55
N MET A 217 15.80 -0.33 19.40
CA MET A 217 14.70 -1.29 19.57
C MET A 217 14.18 -1.34 21.01
N ARG A 218 15.07 -1.34 22.02
CA ARG A 218 14.68 -1.29 23.43
C ARG A 218 13.94 0.01 23.77
N LYS A 219 14.37 1.13 23.20
CA LYS A 219 13.68 2.41 23.36
C LYS A 219 12.24 2.31 22.85
N LEU A 220 12.02 1.74 21.66
CA LEU A 220 10.68 1.53 21.09
C LEU A 220 9.80 0.64 21.98
N ILE A 221 10.35 -0.47 22.48
CA ILE A 221 9.66 -1.39 23.40
C ILE A 221 9.29 -0.72 24.72
N SER A 222 10.12 0.20 25.23
CA SER A 222 9.87 0.90 26.50
C SER A 222 8.78 1.99 26.42
N LEU A 223 8.31 2.34 25.23
CA LEU A 223 7.28 3.38 25.08
C LEU A 223 5.91 2.86 25.58
N PRO A 224 5.09 3.72 26.22
CA PRO A 224 3.74 3.33 26.59
C PRO A 224 2.91 3.05 25.34
N VAL A 225 2.09 1.99 25.41
CA VAL A 225 1.17 1.61 24.33
C VAL A 225 -0.01 2.58 24.35
N ILE A 226 0.01 3.54 23.41
CA ILE A 226 -1.06 4.55 23.25
C ILE A 226 -1.99 4.17 22.09
N ARG A 227 -1.49 3.43 21.10
CA ARG A 227 -2.19 3.05 19.87
C ARG A 227 -1.88 1.60 19.50
N SER A 228 -2.75 0.97 18.70
CA SER A 228 -2.54 -0.39 18.19
C SER A 228 -1.31 -0.50 17.29
N GLU A 229 -1.06 0.49 16.43
CA GLU A 229 0.07 0.45 15.50
C GLU A 229 1.42 0.44 16.22
N ARG A 230 1.50 1.12 17.38
CA ARG A 230 2.69 1.06 18.24
C ARG A 230 2.89 -0.32 18.83
N LEU A 231 1.81 -0.99 19.24
CA LEU A 231 1.88 -2.34 19.78
C LEU A 231 2.43 -3.31 18.72
N ASP A 232 1.97 -3.19 17.48
CA ASP A 232 2.46 -3.98 16.36
C ASP A 232 3.96 -3.73 16.10
N LEU A 233 4.39 -2.47 16.13
CA LEU A 233 5.81 -2.10 16.02
C LEU A 233 6.66 -2.63 17.19
N GLN A 234 6.13 -2.62 18.42
CA GLN A 234 6.82 -3.20 19.58
C GLN A 234 7.00 -4.71 19.42
N ARG A 235 5.97 -5.41 18.92
CA ARG A 235 6.03 -6.84 18.62
C ARG A 235 7.04 -7.14 17.51
N ALA A 236 7.07 -6.34 16.45
CA ALA A 236 8.09 -6.43 15.39
C ALA A 236 9.52 -6.17 15.93
N ALA A 237 9.67 -5.22 16.87
CA ALA A 237 10.94 -4.97 17.54
C ALA A 237 11.37 -6.15 18.43
N HIS A 238 10.44 -6.79 19.14
CA HIS A 238 10.70 -8.02 19.89
C HIS A 238 11.16 -9.15 18.97
N LEU A 239 10.47 -9.35 17.84
CA LEU A 239 10.86 -10.35 16.84
C LEU A 239 12.27 -10.08 16.29
N THR A 240 12.56 -8.83 15.93
CA THR A 240 13.89 -8.42 15.41
C THR A 240 14.99 -8.60 16.46
N LEU A 241 14.75 -8.23 17.72
CA LEU A 241 15.69 -8.47 18.80
C LEU A 241 15.88 -9.97 19.07
N GLY A 242 14.82 -10.77 18.99
CA GLY A 242 14.90 -12.22 19.11
C GLY A 242 15.87 -12.80 18.07
N TYR A 243 15.66 -12.48 16.79
CA TYR A 243 16.57 -12.91 15.72
C TYR A 243 17.99 -12.37 15.91
N LEU A 244 18.15 -11.13 16.34
CA LEU A 244 19.47 -10.57 16.62
C LEU A 244 20.20 -11.33 17.73
N TYR A 245 19.52 -11.64 18.84
CA TYR A 245 20.11 -12.42 19.93
C TYR A 245 20.37 -13.87 19.53
N TYR A 246 19.55 -14.44 18.64
CA TYR A 246 19.80 -15.75 18.04
C TYR A 246 21.11 -15.76 17.25
N GLU A 247 21.31 -14.79 16.35
CA GLU A 247 22.54 -14.67 15.55
C GLU A 247 23.79 -14.42 16.41
N LEU A 248 23.63 -13.74 17.55
CA LEU A 248 24.72 -13.51 18.51
C LEU A 248 25.00 -14.72 19.42
N GLY A 249 24.21 -15.80 19.32
CA GLY A 249 24.34 -16.99 20.16
C GLY A 249 23.72 -16.86 21.56
N TYR A 250 23.09 -15.74 21.88
CA TYR A 250 22.36 -15.52 23.13
C TYR A 250 20.95 -16.13 23.06
N TYR A 251 20.87 -17.44 22.82
CA TYR A 251 19.62 -18.15 22.54
C TYR A 251 18.59 -18.05 23.68
N ARG A 252 19.01 -17.96 24.94
CA ARG A 252 18.08 -17.78 26.08
C ARG A 252 17.38 -16.42 26.04
N GLU A 253 18.09 -15.36 25.70
CA GLU A 253 17.49 -14.02 25.54
C GLU A 253 16.62 -13.96 24.29
N SER A 254 17.05 -14.62 23.20
CA SER A 254 16.23 -14.80 21.99
C SER A 254 14.85 -15.40 22.32
N ILE A 255 14.82 -16.50 23.07
CA ILE A 255 13.56 -17.15 23.48
C ILE A 255 12.66 -16.21 24.29
N LYS A 256 13.21 -15.38 25.18
CA LYS A 256 12.42 -14.40 25.95
C LYS A 256 11.75 -13.37 25.04
N HIS A 257 12.48 -12.87 24.03
CA HIS A 257 11.95 -11.91 23.07
C HIS A 257 10.90 -12.52 22.13
N PHE A 258 11.03 -13.79 21.75
CA PHE A 258 9.97 -14.47 21.01
C PHE A 258 8.76 -14.80 21.88
N ALA A 259 8.96 -15.11 23.17
CA ALA A 259 7.89 -15.44 24.10
C ALA A 259 7.01 -14.25 24.50
N SER A 260 7.46 -13.00 24.29
CA SER A 260 6.64 -11.80 24.52
C SER A 260 5.57 -11.56 23.45
N ILE A 261 5.57 -12.33 22.36
CA ILE A 261 4.56 -12.22 21.30
C ILE A 261 3.33 -13.06 21.71
N PRO A 262 2.12 -12.46 21.78
CA PRO A 262 0.95 -13.14 22.30
C PRO A 262 0.37 -14.16 21.30
N PRO A 263 -0.34 -15.20 21.78
CA PRO A 263 -0.90 -16.25 20.92
C PRO A 263 -1.89 -15.79 19.86
N ASP A 264 -2.57 -14.67 20.06
CA ASP A 264 -3.60 -14.16 19.15
C ASP A 264 -3.03 -13.35 17.97
N ASP A 265 -1.72 -13.07 17.99
CA ASP A 265 -1.07 -12.27 16.96
C ASP A 265 -0.84 -13.07 15.65
N GLU A 266 -0.81 -12.35 14.54
CA GLU A 266 -0.46 -12.84 13.21
C GLU A 266 1.00 -13.34 13.17
N ILE A 267 1.95 -12.59 13.77
CA ILE A 267 3.37 -12.98 13.82
C ILE A 267 3.68 -14.06 14.86
N TYR A 268 2.67 -14.55 15.59
CA TYR A 268 2.88 -15.57 16.63
C TYR A 268 3.40 -16.90 16.05
N ALA A 269 2.95 -17.27 14.84
CA ALA A 269 3.41 -18.48 14.16
C ALA A 269 4.93 -18.40 13.87
N GLU A 270 5.37 -17.26 13.33
CA GLU A 270 6.78 -16.96 13.08
C GLU A 270 7.61 -16.96 14.38
N ALA A 271 7.07 -16.34 15.44
CA ALA A 271 7.71 -16.32 16.75
C ALA A 271 7.90 -17.73 17.36
N LEU A 272 6.90 -18.61 17.22
CA LEU A 272 6.99 -20.00 17.68
C LEU A 272 8.05 -20.77 16.91
N LEU A 273 8.12 -20.58 15.59
CA LEU A 273 9.15 -21.18 14.77
C LEU A 273 10.54 -20.72 15.24
N ALA A 274 10.77 -19.41 15.31
CA ALA A 274 12.06 -18.84 15.71
C ALA A 274 12.47 -19.21 17.16
N ARG A 275 11.50 -19.32 18.07
CA ARG A 275 11.71 -19.88 19.41
C ARG A 275 12.18 -21.33 19.36
N SER A 276 11.61 -22.14 18.47
CA SER A 276 12.01 -23.55 18.27
C SER A 276 13.44 -23.65 17.75
N TRP A 277 13.81 -22.83 16.76
CA TRP A 277 15.20 -22.70 16.30
C TRP A 277 16.17 -22.37 17.44
N SER A 278 15.80 -21.40 18.29
CA SER A 278 16.60 -20.99 19.45
C SER A 278 16.75 -22.11 20.48
N ALA A 279 15.68 -22.87 20.75
CA ALA A 279 15.70 -24.00 21.66
C ALA A 279 16.55 -25.17 21.14
N ILE A 280 16.45 -25.48 19.84
CA ILE A 280 17.29 -26.49 19.18
C ILE A 280 18.78 -26.16 19.33
N LYS A 281 19.17 -24.89 19.15
CA LYS A 281 20.56 -24.45 19.33
C LYS A 281 21.07 -24.55 20.77
N LEU A 282 20.17 -24.55 21.75
CA LEU A 282 20.48 -24.82 23.16
C LEU A 282 20.48 -26.32 23.50
N ASN A 283 20.23 -27.20 22.53
CA ASN A 283 19.94 -28.63 22.72
C ASN A 283 18.73 -28.89 23.63
N ASP A 284 17.84 -27.90 23.80
CA ASP A 284 16.57 -28.06 24.51
C ASP A 284 15.50 -28.53 23.52
N PHE A 285 15.65 -29.78 23.06
CA PHE A 285 14.75 -30.39 22.10
C PHE A 285 13.32 -30.53 22.63
N GLN A 286 13.15 -30.65 23.95
CA GLN A 286 11.83 -30.74 24.58
C GLN A 286 11.04 -29.44 24.42
N GLN A 287 11.65 -28.28 24.71
CA GLN A 287 11.00 -26.99 24.48
C GLN A 287 10.75 -26.70 23.00
N ALA A 288 11.65 -27.14 22.12
CA ALA A 288 11.46 -27.05 20.67
C ALA A 288 10.21 -27.83 20.24
N ILE A 289 10.08 -29.09 20.65
CA ILE A 289 8.92 -29.95 20.34
C ILE A 289 7.61 -29.32 20.83
N ILE A 290 7.58 -28.76 22.04
CA ILE A 290 6.37 -28.08 22.57
C ILE A 290 5.97 -26.90 21.69
N SER A 291 6.96 -26.09 21.27
CA SER A 291 6.73 -24.90 20.44
C SER A 291 6.28 -25.27 19.03
N LEU A 292 6.90 -26.29 18.42
CA LEU A 292 6.56 -26.82 17.10
C LEU A 292 5.19 -27.50 17.07
N ASN A 293 4.84 -28.31 18.06
CA ASN A 293 3.51 -28.92 18.14
C ASN A 293 2.41 -27.86 18.29
N ARG A 294 2.70 -26.77 19.02
CA ARG A 294 1.77 -25.64 19.13
C ARG A 294 1.61 -24.91 17.80
N LEU A 295 2.69 -24.75 17.04
CA LEU A 295 2.68 -24.17 15.70
C LEU A 295 1.84 -25.02 14.75
N ILE A 296 2.11 -26.33 14.66
CA ILE A 296 1.35 -27.26 13.79
C ILE A 296 -0.14 -27.26 14.14
N LYS A 297 -0.50 -27.30 15.45
CA LYS A 297 -1.90 -27.28 15.88
C LYS A 297 -2.65 -26.01 15.45
N LYS A 298 -1.97 -24.85 15.42
CA LYS A 298 -2.59 -23.57 15.06
C LYS A 298 -2.66 -23.39 13.54
N SER A 299 -1.72 -23.95 12.79
CA SER A 299 -1.43 -23.50 11.44
C SER A 299 -0.79 -24.60 10.57
N ASP A 300 -1.48 -25.73 10.39
CA ASP A 300 -1.03 -26.91 9.61
C ASP A 300 -1.00 -26.68 8.08
N ASP A 301 -1.69 -25.64 7.58
CA ASP A 301 -1.71 -25.23 6.15
C ASP A 301 -1.00 -23.90 5.88
N ASP A 302 -0.35 -23.34 6.90
CA ASP A 302 0.32 -22.04 6.84
C ASP A 302 1.75 -22.15 6.26
N LYS A 303 2.33 -21.00 5.94
CA LYS A 303 3.68 -20.80 5.39
C LYS A 303 4.79 -21.54 6.14
N PHE A 304 4.59 -21.83 7.43
CA PHE A 304 5.60 -22.43 8.32
C PHE A 304 5.38 -23.92 8.61
N GLY A 305 4.28 -24.52 8.14
CA GLY A 305 3.91 -25.90 8.50
C GLY A 305 4.97 -26.92 8.11
N GLU A 306 5.47 -26.85 6.88
CA GLU A 306 6.44 -27.83 6.37
C GLU A 306 7.78 -27.74 7.11
N GLU A 307 8.24 -26.51 7.37
CA GLU A 307 9.44 -26.27 8.16
C GLU A 307 9.27 -26.77 9.60
N ALA A 308 8.09 -26.55 10.20
CA ALA A 308 7.81 -27.01 11.54
C ALA A 308 7.86 -28.54 11.65
N HIS A 309 7.24 -29.27 10.71
CA HIS A 309 7.32 -30.73 10.64
C HIS A 309 8.75 -31.22 10.43
N PHE A 310 9.53 -30.53 9.58
CA PHE A 310 10.92 -30.90 9.34
C PHE A 310 11.78 -30.75 10.61
N LEU A 311 11.68 -29.61 11.30
CA LEU A 311 12.39 -29.36 12.55
C LEU A 311 11.93 -30.32 13.66
N LEU A 312 10.63 -30.66 13.68
CA LEU A 312 10.09 -31.62 14.64
C LEU A 312 10.68 -33.01 14.41
N GLY A 313 10.76 -33.44 13.15
CA GLY A 313 11.44 -34.67 12.75
C GLY A 313 12.92 -34.68 13.17
N GLN A 314 13.63 -33.56 13.00
CA GLN A 314 15.01 -33.42 13.49
C GLN A 314 15.11 -33.50 15.01
N CYS A 315 14.21 -32.87 15.76
CA CYS A 315 14.20 -32.97 17.22
C CYS A 315 13.98 -34.42 17.69
N TYR A 316 13.08 -35.16 17.05
CA TYR A 316 12.86 -36.57 17.35
C TYR A 316 14.07 -37.45 16.99
N LEU A 317 14.78 -37.14 15.90
CA LEU A 317 16.03 -37.82 15.55
C LEU A 317 17.09 -37.68 16.65
N GLU A 318 17.31 -36.46 17.13
CA GLU A 318 18.34 -36.18 18.16
C GLU A 318 17.96 -36.78 19.52
N LEU A 319 16.66 -36.97 19.80
CA LEU A 319 16.17 -37.66 20.99
C LEU A 319 16.10 -39.20 20.84
N GLY A 320 16.40 -39.75 19.66
CA GLY A 320 16.35 -41.19 19.40
C GLY A 320 14.94 -41.75 19.09
N PHE A 321 13.94 -40.89 18.93
CA PHE A 321 12.56 -41.25 18.60
C PHE A 321 12.37 -41.42 17.09
N TYR A 322 13.06 -42.39 16.48
CA TYR A 322 13.15 -42.54 15.02
C TYR A 322 11.81 -42.76 14.32
N ASP A 323 10.87 -43.49 14.92
CA ASP A 323 9.54 -43.73 14.33
C ASP A 323 8.73 -42.45 14.21
N PHE A 324 8.76 -41.61 15.25
CA PHE A 324 8.10 -40.31 15.22
C PHE A 324 8.77 -39.37 14.21
N ALA A 325 10.10 -39.43 14.07
CA ALA A 325 10.81 -38.65 13.06
C ALA A 325 10.40 -39.02 11.63
N ILE A 326 10.30 -40.32 11.32
CA ILE A 326 9.87 -40.81 10.00
C ILE A 326 8.46 -40.32 9.67
N GLN A 327 7.52 -40.39 10.62
CA GLN A 327 6.15 -39.89 10.43
C GLN A 327 6.12 -38.41 10.04
N GLN A 328 6.96 -37.57 10.65
CA GLN A 328 7.01 -36.15 10.30
C GLN A 328 7.59 -35.90 8.91
N PHE A 329 8.60 -36.67 8.49
CA PHE A 329 9.15 -36.54 7.14
C PHE A 329 8.20 -37.07 6.06
N ASP A 330 7.46 -38.16 6.34
CA ASP A 330 6.45 -38.72 5.44
C ASP A 330 5.34 -37.72 5.13
N PHE A 331 4.86 -37.00 6.14
CA PHE A 331 3.88 -35.93 5.96
C PHE A 331 4.31 -34.90 4.90
N ILE A 332 5.59 -34.50 4.91
CA ILE A 332 6.13 -33.54 3.93
C ILE A 332 6.21 -34.19 2.54
N ILE A 333 6.67 -35.43 2.44
CA ILE A 333 6.86 -36.14 1.17
C ILE A 333 5.51 -36.35 0.46
N ASP A 334 4.49 -36.77 1.20
CA ASP A 334 3.15 -37.07 0.66
C ASP A 334 2.45 -35.82 0.13
N ARG A 335 2.72 -34.65 0.73
CA ARG A 335 2.14 -33.37 0.32
C ARG A 335 2.70 -32.83 -1.00
N TYR A 336 3.86 -33.33 -1.49
CA TYR A 336 4.52 -32.78 -2.69
C TYR A 336 5.01 -33.84 -3.69
N PRO A 337 4.16 -34.40 -4.55
CA PRO A 337 4.58 -35.27 -5.67
C PRO A 337 5.45 -34.54 -6.70
N ALA A 338 6.46 -35.20 -7.29
CA ALA A 338 7.56 -34.60 -8.06
C ALA A 338 7.18 -33.95 -9.42
N THR A 339 5.92 -34.00 -9.86
CA THR A 339 5.56 -33.98 -11.28
C THR A 339 5.02 -32.66 -11.86
N ASN A 340 5.14 -31.50 -11.20
CA ASN A 340 4.43 -30.30 -11.69
C ASN A 340 5.34 -29.16 -12.20
N ASN A 341 5.24 -28.84 -13.49
CA ASN A 341 5.93 -27.78 -14.22
C ASN A 341 5.38 -26.39 -13.83
N ILE A 342 5.62 -26.01 -12.58
CA ILE A 342 5.04 -24.85 -11.91
C ILE A 342 5.71 -23.54 -12.38
N GLU A 343 7.01 -23.55 -12.67
CA GLU A 343 7.79 -22.36 -13.01
C GLU A 343 7.32 -21.64 -14.28
N ARG A 344 7.06 -22.40 -15.36
CA ARG A 344 6.53 -21.81 -16.62
C ARG A 344 5.12 -21.25 -16.46
N ARG A 345 4.31 -21.86 -15.58
CA ARG A 345 2.94 -21.40 -15.31
C ARG A 345 2.94 -20.11 -14.51
N ILE A 346 3.84 -20.00 -13.53
CA ILE A 346 4.00 -18.79 -12.73
C ILE A 346 4.47 -17.61 -13.57
N ALA A 347 5.49 -17.78 -14.42
CA ALA A 347 6.04 -16.68 -15.22
C ALA A 347 4.97 -16.03 -16.14
N ARG A 348 4.09 -16.82 -16.75
CA ARG A 348 2.97 -16.32 -17.56
C ARG A 348 1.93 -15.56 -16.74
N VAL A 349 1.70 -15.97 -15.48
CA VAL A 349 0.79 -15.29 -14.58
C VAL A 349 1.39 -13.94 -14.17
N GLU A 350 2.67 -13.89 -13.81
CA GLU A 350 3.36 -12.65 -13.43
C GLU A 350 3.32 -11.58 -14.54
N GLU A 351 3.56 -11.97 -15.80
CA GLU A 351 3.52 -11.06 -16.96
C GLU A 351 2.12 -10.48 -17.24
N GLY A 352 1.08 -11.33 -17.20
CA GLY A 352 -0.30 -10.89 -17.39
C GLY A 352 -0.79 -9.94 -16.29
N MET A 353 -0.27 -10.07 -15.07
CA MET A 353 -0.66 -9.24 -13.93
C MET A 353 -0.16 -7.79 -14.05
N GLU A 354 1.05 -7.59 -14.56
CA GLU A 354 1.61 -6.24 -14.74
C GLU A 354 0.85 -5.46 -15.83
N GLN A 355 0.50 -6.13 -16.93
CA GLN A 355 -0.33 -5.55 -17.99
C GLN A 355 -1.73 -5.18 -17.47
N ASN A 356 -2.32 -6.04 -16.65
CA ASN A 356 -3.61 -5.79 -16.03
C ASN A 356 -3.57 -4.58 -15.09
N LYS A 357 -2.51 -4.38 -14.29
CA LYS A 357 -2.38 -3.23 -13.37
C LYS A 357 -2.49 -1.88 -14.08
N GLN A 358 -1.86 -1.73 -15.25
CA GLN A 358 -1.86 -0.48 -15.99
C GLN A 358 -3.18 -0.23 -16.71
N MET A 359 -3.80 -1.27 -17.25
CA MET A 359 -5.16 -1.20 -17.80
C MET A 359 -6.18 -0.83 -16.72
N ALA A 360 -5.98 -1.34 -15.51
CA ALA A 360 -6.83 -1.15 -14.37
C ALA A 360 -6.85 0.31 -13.87
N GLU A 361 -5.69 0.98 -13.82
CA GLU A 361 -5.58 2.42 -13.52
C GLU A 361 -6.29 3.27 -14.58
N ASN A 362 -6.11 2.95 -15.87
CA ASN A 362 -6.76 3.67 -16.97
C ASN A 362 -8.28 3.54 -16.92
N LEU A 363 -8.79 2.34 -16.65
CA LEU A 363 -10.23 2.09 -16.53
C LEU A 363 -10.84 2.87 -15.36
N ARG A 364 -10.16 2.92 -14.21
CA ARG A 364 -10.59 3.74 -13.06
C ARG A 364 -10.71 5.22 -13.40
N VAL A 365 -9.74 5.79 -14.13
CA VAL A 365 -9.82 7.18 -14.61
C VAL A 365 -11.04 7.36 -15.53
N GLN A 366 -11.26 6.43 -16.45
CA GLN A 366 -12.40 6.51 -17.37
C GLN A 366 -13.74 6.43 -16.63
N LEU A 367 -13.88 5.51 -15.68
CA LEU A 367 -15.09 5.38 -14.87
C LEU A 367 -15.36 6.63 -14.03
N LEU A 368 -14.31 7.22 -13.43
CA LEU A 368 -14.43 8.46 -12.66
C LEU A 368 -14.88 9.62 -13.54
N LEU A 369 -14.26 9.80 -14.71
CA LEU A 369 -14.64 10.84 -15.67
C LEU A 369 -16.06 10.62 -16.21
N LEU A 370 -16.44 9.38 -16.46
CA LEU A 370 -17.75 9.03 -16.99
C LEU A 370 -18.84 9.22 -15.93
N GLU A 371 -18.59 8.85 -14.68
CA GLU A 371 -19.49 9.15 -13.56
C GLU A 371 -19.65 10.66 -13.36
N THR A 372 -18.55 11.42 -13.38
CA THR A 372 -18.58 12.88 -13.26
C THR A 372 -19.44 13.49 -14.36
N LYS A 373 -19.16 13.15 -15.63
CA LYS A 373 -19.94 13.61 -16.79
C LYS A 373 -21.41 13.21 -16.73
N LEU A 374 -21.72 11.99 -16.28
CA LEU A 374 -23.10 11.55 -16.14
C LEU A 374 -23.81 12.32 -15.04
N LEU A 375 -23.14 12.59 -13.92
CA LEU A 375 -23.71 13.38 -12.84
C LEU A 375 -23.90 14.85 -13.24
N ASP A 376 -23.05 15.35 -14.13
CA ASP A 376 -23.11 16.70 -14.71
C ASP A 376 -24.16 16.87 -15.82
N MET A 377 -24.65 15.78 -16.43
CA MET A 377 -25.80 15.87 -17.33
C MET A 377 -26.99 16.44 -16.54
N ILE A 378 -27.35 17.68 -16.87
CA ILE A 378 -28.35 18.52 -16.21
C ILE A 378 -29.54 17.67 -15.73
N PRO A 379 -29.82 17.59 -14.42
CA PRO A 379 -31.16 17.22 -13.99
C PRO A 379 -32.06 18.36 -14.47
N PHE A 380 -32.85 18.15 -15.53
CA PHE A 380 -33.82 19.19 -15.91
C PHE A 380 -34.68 19.48 -14.67
N PRO A 381 -34.89 20.75 -14.31
CA PRO A 381 -35.66 21.09 -13.12
C PRO A 381 -37.03 20.44 -13.20
N SER A 382 -37.32 19.53 -12.27
CA SER A 382 -38.56 18.72 -12.25
C SER A 382 -39.83 19.57 -12.19
N LYS A 383 -39.71 20.83 -11.77
CA LYS A 383 -40.83 21.76 -11.58
C LYS A 383 -41.30 22.45 -12.87
N ASP A 384 -40.48 22.51 -13.93
CA ASP A 384 -40.80 23.25 -15.17
C ASP A 384 -40.35 22.48 -16.43
N VAL A 385 -40.59 21.17 -16.49
CA VAL A 385 -40.41 20.41 -17.74
C VAL A 385 -41.69 20.55 -18.57
N PRO A 386 -41.64 21.15 -19.78
CA PRO A 386 -42.81 21.21 -20.64
C PRO A 386 -43.40 19.82 -20.87
N LYS A 387 -44.73 19.69 -20.86
CA LYS A 387 -45.43 18.38 -20.98
C LYS A 387 -44.91 17.51 -22.13
N TYR A 388 -44.47 18.13 -23.23
CA TYR A 388 -43.96 17.45 -24.42
C TYR A 388 -42.53 16.88 -24.29
N ILE A 389 -41.74 17.30 -23.29
CA ILE A 389 -40.38 16.77 -23.01
C ILE A 389 -40.37 15.80 -21.82
N LYS A 390 -41.45 15.73 -21.03
CA LYS A 390 -41.49 14.95 -19.79
C LYS A 390 -41.14 13.46 -19.96
N HIS A 391 -41.62 12.82 -21.01
CA HIS A 391 -41.32 11.42 -21.31
C HIS A 391 -39.85 11.19 -21.69
N GLU A 392 -39.27 12.07 -22.51
CA GLU A 392 -37.85 12.01 -22.86
C GLU A 392 -36.96 12.33 -21.65
N HIS A 393 -37.40 13.26 -20.79
CA HIS A 393 -36.72 13.57 -19.54
C HIS A 393 -36.67 12.37 -18.58
N GLU A 394 -37.80 11.71 -18.33
CA GLU A 394 -37.86 10.50 -17.51
C GLU A 394 -37.02 9.37 -18.10
N ARG A 395 -37.02 9.22 -19.43
CA ARG A 395 -36.18 8.25 -20.14
C ARG A 395 -34.69 8.53 -19.93
N VAL A 396 -34.23 9.76 -20.15
CA VAL A 396 -32.82 10.16 -19.97
C VAL A 396 -32.39 9.97 -18.51
N ASN A 397 -33.20 10.36 -17.53
CA ASN A 397 -32.88 10.16 -16.11
C ASN A 397 -32.77 8.67 -15.75
N ARG A 398 -33.71 7.82 -16.19
CA ARG A 398 -33.62 6.36 -15.99
C ARG A 398 -32.37 5.77 -16.64
N THR A 399 -32.01 6.26 -17.82
CA THR A 399 -30.80 5.79 -18.53
C THR A 399 -29.54 6.19 -17.77
N ARG A 400 -29.47 7.42 -17.26
CA ARG A 400 -28.40 7.93 -16.39
C ARG A 400 -28.28 7.12 -15.11
N GLU A 401 -29.38 6.88 -14.40
CA GLU A 401 -29.40 6.06 -13.18
C GLU A 401 -28.93 4.63 -13.43
N ASN A 402 -29.36 4.02 -14.54
CA ASN A 402 -28.91 2.69 -14.95
C ASN A 402 -27.41 2.66 -15.29
N LEU A 403 -26.88 3.69 -15.95
CA LEU A 403 -25.45 3.80 -16.24
C LEU A 403 -24.62 3.99 -14.97
N ILE A 404 -25.08 4.83 -14.03
CA ILE A 404 -24.44 5.00 -12.73
C ILE A 404 -24.43 3.67 -11.97
N LYS A 405 -25.54 2.93 -11.98
CA LYS A 405 -25.62 1.62 -11.34
C LYS A 405 -24.60 0.64 -11.95
N LYS A 406 -24.48 0.59 -13.28
CA LYS A 406 -23.48 -0.25 -13.96
C LYS A 406 -22.04 0.12 -13.60
N ILE A 407 -21.72 1.42 -13.51
CA ILE A 407 -20.40 1.90 -13.09
C ILE A 407 -20.08 1.45 -11.66
N LEU A 408 -21.07 1.51 -10.76
CA LEU A 408 -20.91 1.04 -9.38
C LEU A 408 -20.72 -0.47 -9.30
N GLU A 409 -21.39 -1.24 -10.15
CA GLU A 409 -21.20 -2.70 -10.28
C GLU A 409 -19.80 -3.03 -10.81
N GLU A 410 -19.35 -2.36 -11.88
CA GLU A 410 -18.00 -2.52 -12.43
C GLU A 410 -16.91 -2.14 -11.43
N ARG A 411 -17.14 -1.09 -10.63
CA ARG A 411 -16.23 -0.70 -9.54
C ARG A 411 -16.08 -1.80 -8.50
N LYS A 412 -17.20 -2.42 -8.08
CA LYS A 412 -17.15 -3.51 -7.09
C LYS A 412 -16.37 -4.71 -7.62
N LEU A 413 -16.62 -5.11 -8.86
CA LEU A 413 -15.89 -6.19 -9.53
C LEU A 413 -14.39 -5.92 -9.61
N PHE A 414 -14.01 -4.67 -9.83
CA PHE A 414 -12.61 -4.27 -9.88
C PHE A 414 -11.91 -4.42 -8.53
N ASP A 415 -12.56 -4.00 -7.45
CA ASP A 415 -11.98 -4.08 -6.10
C ASP A 415 -11.82 -5.56 -5.66
N GLU A 416 -12.77 -6.42 -6.02
CA GLU A 416 -12.69 -7.88 -5.82
C GLU A 416 -11.53 -8.49 -6.65
N PHE A 417 -11.37 -8.06 -7.90
CA PHE A 417 -10.26 -8.49 -8.75
C PHE A 417 -8.91 -8.14 -8.14
N ARG A 418 -8.73 -6.91 -7.62
CA ARG A 418 -7.49 -6.48 -6.95
C ARG A 418 -7.10 -7.41 -5.80
N TRP A 419 -8.06 -7.78 -4.95
CA TRP A 419 -7.82 -8.68 -3.82
C TRP A 419 -7.41 -10.08 -4.30
N SER A 420 -8.09 -10.61 -5.32
CA SER A 420 -7.74 -11.92 -5.89
C SER A 420 -6.33 -11.97 -6.46
N VAL A 421 -5.88 -10.86 -7.03
CA VAL A 421 -4.56 -10.72 -7.66
C VAL A 421 -3.44 -10.83 -6.62
N GLU A 422 -3.61 -10.18 -5.47
CA GLU A 422 -2.60 -10.19 -4.40
C GLU A 422 -2.50 -11.58 -3.75
N LYS A 423 -3.64 -12.22 -3.49
CA LYS A 423 -3.67 -13.58 -2.95
C LYS A 423 -2.94 -14.59 -3.86
N ILE A 424 -3.11 -14.47 -5.17
CA ILE A 424 -2.42 -15.34 -6.14
C ILE A 424 -0.90 -15.15 -6.07
N ARG A 425 -0.40 -13.92 -5.88
CA ARG A 425 1.04 -13.65 -5.75
C ARG A 425 1.63 -14.33 -4.53
N GLU A 426 0.94 -14.27 -3.41
CA GLU A 426 1.35 -14.90 -2.17
C GLU A 426 1.42 -16.43 -2.32
N GLU A 427 0.39 -17.06 -2.90
CA GLU A 427 0.38 -18.50 -3.16
C GLU A 427 1.53 -18.94 -4.09
N ILE A 428 1.85 -18.13 -5.09
CA ILE A 428 2.94 -18.37 -6.03
C ILE A 428 4.29 -18.38 -5.30
N PHE A 429 4.53 -17.40 -4.44
CA PHE A 429 5.75 -17.30 -3.64
C PHE A 429 5.92 -18.54 -2.76
N ILE A 430 4.85 -18.89 -2.02
CA ILE A 430 4.81 -20.04 -1.12
C ILE A 430 5.10 -21.35 -1.88
N LYS A 431 4.51 -21.55 -3.07
CA LYS A 431 4.74 -22.75 -3.89
C LYS A 431 6.17 -22.88 -4.39
N ARG A 432 6.86 -21.77 -4.72
CA ARG A 432 8.27 -21.79 -5.13
C ARG A 432 9.19 -22.23 -3.98
N SER A 433 8.99 -21.73 -2.76
CA SER A 433 9.80 -22.13 -1.60
C SER A 433 9.60 -23.61 -1.21
N ARG A 434 8.40 -24.16 -1.42
CA ARG A 434 8.03 -25.51 -0.98
C ARG A 434 8.78 -26.68 -1.65
N LYS A 435 9.35 -26.49 -2.86
CA LYS A 435 10.11 -27.53 -3.59
C LYS A 435 11.36 -28.01 -2.85
N HIS A 436 11.97 -27.16 -2.03
CA HIS A 436 13.17 -27.50 -1.28
C HIS A 436 12.88 -28.45 -0.10
N TRP A 437 11.71 -28.34 0.53
CA TRP A 437 11.36 -29.11 1.73
C TRP A 437 11.25 -30.63 1.48
N ARG A 438 10.78 -31.05 0.31
CA ARG A 438 10.72 -32.47 -0.05
C ARG A 438 12.10 -33.13 -0.01
N ALA A 439 13.11 -32.53 -0.65
CA ALA A 439 14.45 -33.09 -0.70
C ALA A 439 15.06 -33.20 0.71
N TYR A 440 14.83 -32.21 1.56
CA TYR A 440 15.23 -32.25 2.97
C TYR A 440 14.52 -33.38 3.74
N ALA A 441 13.21 -33.55 3.54
CA ALA A 441 12.44 -34.61 4.20
C ALA A 441 12.87 -36.02 3.75
N GLU A 442 13.10 -36.24 2.45
CA GLU A 442 13.63 -37.52 1.94
C GLU A 442 14.99 -37.86 2.55
N TYR A 443 15.89 -36.88 2.66
CA TYR A 443 17.18 -37.03 3.34
C TYR A 443 17.02 -37.34 4.83
N GLY A 444 16.15 -36.60 5.53
CA GLY A 444 15.86 -36.81 6.95
C GLY A 444 15.30 -38.20 7.24
N LYS A 445 14.37 -38.66 6.40
CA LYS A 445 13.78 -40.01 6.45
C LYS A 445 14.84 -41.09 6.26
N ALA A 446 15.69 -40.98 5.24
CA ALA A 446 16.78 -41.92 5.01
C ALA A 446 17.74 -42.01 6.21
N ARG A 447 18.10 -40.86 6.80
CA ARG A 447 18.92 -40.81 8.02
C ARG A 447 18.23 -41.48 9.21
N ALA A 448 16.93 -41.29 9.39
CA ALA A 448 16.15 -41.92 10.45
C ALA A 448 16.15 -43.45 10.36
N TYR A 449 15.93 -44.01 9.17
CA TYR A 449 16.00 -45.45 8.95
C TYR A 449 17.39 -46.01 9.23
N PHE A 450 18.43 -45.33 8.77
CA PHE A 450 19.81 -45.74 9.00
C PHE A 450 20.14 -45.81 10.50
N LEU A 451 19.81 -44.76 11.26
CA LEU A 451 20.04 -44.72 12.71
C LEU A 451 19.21 -45.76 13.46
N LYS A 452 17.97 -46.01 13.04
CA LYS A 452 17.11 -47.07 13.59
C LYS A 452 17.71 -48.47 13.41
N THR A 453 18.43 -48.71 12.31
CA THR A 453 19.04 -50.01 12.01
C THR A 453 20.41 -50.23 12.67
N MET A 454 20.99 -49.21 13.32
CA MET A 454 22.26 -49.39 14.02
C MET A 454 22.06 -50.11 15.36
N PRO A 455 22.96 -51.06 15.72
CA PRO A 455 22.95 -51.65 17.05
C PRO A 455 23.27 -50.57 18.10
N THR A 456 22.43 -50.46 19.11
CA THR A 456 22.65 -49.60 20.29
C THR A 456 23.98 -50.01 20.95
N ARG A 457 24.90 -49.06 21.08
CA ARG A 457 26.18 -49.26 21.79
C ARG A 457 25.98 -49.47 23.28
#